data_AF-A0A3P8K9R1-F1
#
_entry.id   AF-A0A3P8K9R1-F1
#
_cell.length_a   1.000
_cell.length_b   1.000
_cell.length_c   1.000
_cell.angle_alpha   90.00
_cell.angle_beta   90.00
_cell.angle_gamma   90.00
#
_symmetry.space_group_name_H-M   'P 1'
#
loop_
_entity.id
_entity.type
_entity.pdbx_description
1 polymer ?
#
loop_
_entity_poly.entity_id
_entity_poly.type
_entity_poly.pdbx_seq_one_letter_code
_entity_poly.pdbx_strand_id
1 'polypeptide(L)'
;MYFVPLYLLIKKSGKIKDLVSDFTALISIYGGTFITIFSPDDVFVANIFRSIHSMIYHGCMLLIGMILIVNNFTRFKNGAFIANSYLMYVIVWSVAIIGNEIMYQVFKNNKELWLSYLPNFLSMSHRQFVSITYRFEHILKINSRQIYWIVPFICLIVNFIGAYLIYGTWWFIGWIIRKIESKYRARKQTKLA
;
A
#
# COMPACT_ATOMS: atom_id res chain seq x y z
N MET A 1 -2.08 -2.68 7.61
CA MET A 1 -3.21 -3.18 8.44
C MET A 1 -4.09 -2.10 9.06
N TYR A 2 -3.65 -0.84 9.15
CA TYR A 2 -4.38 0.24 9.85
C TYR A 2 -5.83 0.51 9.38
N PHE A 3 -6.20 0.14 8.15
CA PHE A 3 -7.56 0.30 7.61
C PHE A 3 -8.48 -0.91 7.84
N VAL A 4 -7.94 -2.05 8.28
CA VAL A 4 -8.74 -3.25 8.59
C VAL A 4 -9.70 -3.00 9.76
N PRO A 5 -9.28 -2.38 10.89
CA PRO A 5 -10.23 -1.99 11.94
C PRO A 5 -11.31 -1.04 11.44
N LEU A 6 -10.96 -0.07 10.57
CA LEU A 6 -11.92 0.87 9.99
C LEU A 6 -12.97 0.13 9.15
N TYR A 7 -12.56 -0.84 8.33
CA TYR A 7 -13.46 -1.71 7.59
C TYR A 7 -14.42 -2.49 8.51
N LEU A 8 -13.91 -3.04 9.62
CA LEU A 8 -14.70 -3.82 10.58
C LEU A 8 -15.70 -2.97 11.37
N LEU A 9 -15.36 -1.70 11.67
CA LEU A 9 -16.23 -0.77 12.37
C LEU A 9 -17.42 -0.31 11.50
N ILE A 10 -17.26 -0.27 10.18
CA ILE A 10 -18.34 0.10 9.25
C ILE A 10 -19.27 -1.09 9.06
N LYS A 11 -20.33 -1.17 9.89
CA LYS A 11 -21.31 -2.28 9.86
C LYS A 11 -22.15 -2.28 8.58
N LYS A 12 -22.68 -1.12 8.16
CA LYS A 12 -23.59 -1.00 7.01
C LYS A 12 -22.85 -1.05 5.68
N SER A 13 -23.33 -1.86 4.74
CA SER A 13 -22.85 -1.82 3.35
C SER A 13 -23.24 -0.51 2.67
N GLY A 14 -22.31 0.06 1.91
CA GLY A 14 -22.50 1.35 1.25
C GLY A 14 -21.18 1.90 0.72
N LYS A 15 -21.25 3.05 0.04
CA LYS A 15 -20.11 3.65 -0.68
C LYS A 15 -18.84 3.80 0.16
N ILE A 16 -18.98 4.19 1.43
CA ILE A 16 -17.83 4.35 2.34
C ILE A 16 -17.19 3.00 2.66
N LYS A 17 -18.00 1.96 2.90
CA LYS A 17 -17.49 0.61 3.16
C LYS A 17 -16.76 0.04 1.94
N ASP A 18 -17.32 0.24 0.75
CA ASP A 18 -16.70 -0.16 -0.51
C ASP A 18 -15.37 0.57 -0.70
N LEU A 19 -15.34 1.88 -0.47
CA LEU A 19 -14.14 2.71 -0.57
C LEU A 19 -13.03 2.29 0.40
N VAL A 20 -13.37 2.03 1.67
CA VAL A 20 -12.40 1.54 2.66
C VAL A 20 -11.94 0.12 2.33
N SER A 21 -12.85 -0.74 1.87
CA SER A 21 -12.52 -2.12 1.49
C SER A 21 -11.57 -2.16 0.29
N ASP A 22 -11.91 -1.43 -0.78
CA ASP A 22 -11.12 -1.34 -2.01
C ASP A 22 -9.71 -0.83 -1.71
N PHE A 23 -9.60 0.27 -0.96
CA PHE A 23 -8.31 0.80 -0.56
C PHE A 23 -7.53 -0.16 0.35
N THR A 24 -8.20 -0.83 1.29
CA THR A 24 -7.57 -1.83 2.18
C THR A 24 -7.00 -2.99 1.38
N ALA A 25 -7.72 -3.48 0.37
CA ALA A 25 -7.22 -4.54 -0.51
C ALA A 25 -6.00 -4.06 -1.30
N LEU A 26 -6.07 -2.87 -1.92
CA LEU A 26 -4.96 -2.30 -2.68
C LEU A 26 -3.70 -2.15 -1.81
N ILE A 27 -3.81 -1.47 -0.67
CA ILE A 27 -2.64 -1.15 0.16
C ILE A 27 -2.05 -2.39 0.84
N SER A 28 -2.89 -3.37 1.20
CA SER A 28 -2.44 -4.61 1.84
C SER A 28 -1.68 -5.49 0.85
N ILE A 29 -2.19 -5.62 -0.38
CA ILE A 29 -1.45 -6.31 -1.44
C ILE A 29 -0.19 -5.58 -1.84
N TYR A 30 -0.27 -4.26 -2.05
CA TYR A 30 0.87 -3.48 -2.48
C TYR A 30 1.98 -3.51 -1.43
N GLY A 31 1.70 -3.09 -0.20
CA GLY A 31 2.71 -3.05 0.85
C GLY A 31 3.16 -4.45 1.30
N GLY A 32 2.32 -5.47 1.18
CA GLY A 32 2.71 -6.86 1.41
C GLY A 32 3.69 -7.34 0.34
N THR A 33 3.27 -7.33 -0.93
CA THR A 33 4.07 -7.81 -2.08
C THR A 33 5.35 -7.00 -2.27
N PHE A 34 5.28 -5.67 -2.17
CA PHE A 34 6.42 -4.80 -2.40
C PHE A 34 7.55 -5.12 -1.42
N ILE A 35 7.26 -5.24 -0.13
CA ILE A 35 8.28 -5.55 0.87
C ILE A 35 8.69 -7.01 0.85
N THR A 36 7.77 -7.97 0.73
CA THR A 36 8.15 -9.39 0.82
C THR A 36 8.83 -9.91 -0.45
N ILE A 37 8.56 -9.32 -1.62
CA ILE A 37 9.05 -9.83 -2.90
C ILE A 37 10.05 -8.88 -3.56
N PHE A 38 9.76 -7.58 -3.59
CA PHE A 38 10.53 -6.63 -4.42
C PHE A 38 11.62 -5.88 -3.65
N SER A 39 11.40 -5.58 -2.37
CA SER A 39 12.35 -4.82 -1.53
C SER A 39 12.41 -5.36 -0.10
N PRO A 40 12.83 -6.63 0.08
CA PRO A 40 12.93 -7.21 1.41
C PRO A 40 14.05 -6.58 2.25
N ASP A 41 15.08 -6.03 1.60
CA ASP A 41 16.21 -5.36 2.26
C ASP A 41 15.79 -4.10 3.03
N ASP A 42 14.71 -3.42 2.61
CA ASP A 42 14.22 -2.20 3.27
C ASP A 42 13.68 -2.46 4.70
N VAL A 43 13.48 -3.72 5.08
CA VAL A 43 13.00 -4.10 6.42
C VAL A 43 13.97 -4.99 7.18
N PHE A 44 15.05 -5.45 6.55
CA PHE A 44 16.15 -6.12 7.23
C PHE A 44 17.09 -5.09 7.84
N VAL A 45 16.93 -4.86 9.14
CA VAL A 45 17.81 -4.03 9.97
C VAL A 45 18.66 -4.89 10.89
N ALA A 46 19.75 -4.31 11.41
CA ALA A 46 20.69 -5.01 12.30
C ALA A 46 20.02 -5.65 13.53
N ASN A 47 18.88 -5.09 13.98
CA ASN A 47 18.07 -5.69 15.02
C ASN A 47 17.14 -6.77 14.43
N ILE A 48 17.49 -8.03 14.68
CA ILE A 48 16.75 -9.21 14.19
C ILE A 48 15.27 -9.21 14.61
N PHE A 49 14.92 -8.74 15.81
CA PHE A 49 13.53 -8.70 16.26
C PHE A 49 12.70 -7.71 15.45
N ARG A 50 13.27 -6.55 15.11
CA ARG A 50 12.61 -5.56 14.28
C ARG A 50 12.42 -6.07 12.85
N SER A 51 13.42 -6.78 12.32
CA SER A 51 13.36 -7.42 11.01
C SER A 51 12.27 -8.50 10.95
N ILE A 52 12.22 -9.40 11.94
CA ILE A 52 11.19 -10.44 12.04
C ILE A 52 9.79 -9.81 12.16
N HIS A 53 9.62 -8.84 13.06
CA HIS A 53 8.34 -8.18 13.27
C HIS A 53 7.84 -7.49 11.98
N SER A 54 8.72 -6.77 11.29
CA SER A 54 8.36 -6.11 10.03
C SER A 54 7.99 -7.12 8.95
N MET A 55 8.74 -8.22 8.84
CA MET A 55 8.46 -9.26 7.84
C MET A 55 7.13 -9.98 8.10
N ILE A 56 6.83 -10.30 9.37
CA ILE A 56 5.52 -10.83 9.76
C ILE A 56 4.41 -9.83 9.42
N TYR A 57 4.59 -8.56 9.75
CA TYR A 57 3.61 -7.51 9.45
C TYR A 57 3.30 -7.44 7.95
N HIS A 58 4.31 -7.40 7.10
CA HIS A 58 4.14 -7.35 5.64
C HIS A 58 3.59 -8.67 5.07
N GLY A 59 4.00 -9.82 5.61
CA GLY A 59 3.42 -11.13 5.27
C GLY A 59 1.93 -11.23 5.60
N CYS A 60 1.51 -10.74 6.77
CA CYS A 60 0.10 -10.65 7.14
C CYS A 60 -0.67 -9.70 6.22
N MET A 61 -0.08 -8.57 5.81
CA MET A 61 -0.72 -7.69 4.82
C MET A 61 -0.94 -8.41 3.48
N LEU A 62 0.07 -9.15 3.01
CA LEU A 62 -0.01 -9.93 1.79
C LEU A 62 -1.14 -10.97 1.87
N LEU A 63 -1.21 -11.73 2.96
CA LEU A 63 -2.28 -12.71 3.21
C LEU A 63 -3.67 -12.07 3.18
N ILE A 64 -3.87 -10.97 3.92
CA ILE A 64 -5.15 -10.25 3.95
C ILE A 64 -5.53 -9.77 2.54
N GLY A 65 -4.59 -9.16 1.83
CA GLY A 65 -4.82 -8.69 0.46
C GLY A 65 -5.19 -9.83 -0.49
N MET A 66 -4.49 -10.96 -0.41
CA MET A 66 -4.80 -12.14 -1.22
C MET A 66 -6.21 -12.66 -0.93
N ILE A 67 -6.60 -12.75 0.34
CA ILE A 67 -7.95 -13.19 0.74
C ILE A 67 -9.02 -12.27 0.13
N LEU A 68 -8.81 -10.95 0.19
CA LEU A 68 -9.77 -9.97 -0.34
C LEU A 68 -9.92 -10.07 -1.87
N ILE A 69 -8.82 -10.30 -2.58
CA ILE A 69 -8.81 -10.37 -4.05
C ILE A 69 -9.26 -11.75 -4.58
N VAL A 70 -8.74 -12.84 -4.01
CA VAL A 70 -9.02 -14.21 -4.47
C VAL A 70 -10.47 -14.58 -4.20
N ASN A 71 -11.04 -14.17 -3.05
CA ASN A 71 -12.46 -14.36 -2.77
C ASN A 71 -13.35 -13.28 -3.41
N ASN A 72 -12.75 -12.35 -4.16
CA ASN A 72 -13.50 -11.39 -4.97
C ASN A 72 -14.36 -10.46 -4.06
N PHE A 73 -13.90 -10.17 -2.84
CA PHE A 73 -14.51 -9.20 -1.93
C PHE A 73 -14.33 -7.77 -2.45
N THR A 74 -13.18 -7.51 -3.08
CA THR A 74 -12.89 -6.28 -3.82
C THR A 74 -12.65 -6.64 -5.29
N ARG A 75 -13.40 -6.02 -6.20
CA ARG A 75 -13.35 -6.36 -7.63
C ARG A 75 -13.21 -5.10 -8.46
N PHE A 76 -12.64 -5.24 -9.65
CA PHE A 76 -12.78 -4.26 -10.72
C PHE A 76 -14.24 -4.17 -11.18
N LYS A 77 -15.08 -3.46 -10.43
CA LYS A 77 -16.45 -3.17 -10.83
C LYS A 77 -16.47 -1.80 -11.52
N ASN A 78 -16.55 -1.80 -12.85
CA ASN A 78 -16.78 -0.61 -13.68
C ASN A 78 -15.82 0.58 -13.37
N GLY A 79 -14.56 0.31 -13.04
CA GLY A 79 -13.59 1.36 -12.67
C GLY A 79 -13.77 2.01 -11.29
N ALA A 80 -14.85 1.69 -10.56
CA ALA A 80 -15.11 2.25 -9.22
C ALA A 80 -13.99 1.92 -8.23
N PHE A 81 -13.40 0.71 -8.32
CA PHE A 81 -12.25 0.30 -7.52
C PHE A 81 -11.05 1.25 -7.69
N ILE A 82 -10.77 1.66 -8.94
CA ILE A 82 -9.65 2.56 -9.26
C ILE A 82 -9.91 3.92 -8.61
N ALA A 83 -11.11 4.47 -8.84
CA ALA A 83 -11.50 5.77 -8.33
C ALA A 83 -11.50 5.79 -6.79
N ASN A 84 -12.10 4.79 -6.15
CA ASN A 84 -12.16 4.66 -4.70
C ASN A 84 -10.76 4.56 -4.07
N SER A 85 -9.92 3.68 -4.62
CA SER A 85 -8.58 3.45 -4.10
C SER A 85 -7.68 4.66 -4.34
N TYR A 86 -7.79 5.32 -5.49
CA TYR A 86 -7.06 6.55 -5.79
C TYR A 86 -7.46 7.69 -4.87
N LEU A 87 -8.77 7.89 -4.67
CA LEU A 87 -9.29 8.93 -3.79
C LEU A 87 -8.74 8.76 -2.36
N MET A 88 -8.82 7.55 -1.81
CA MET A 88 -8.26 7.24 -0.50
C MET A 88 -6.75 7.39 -0.46
N TYR A 89 -6.04 6.95 -1.50
CA TYR A 89 -4.60 7.09 -1.60
C TYR A 89 -4.18 8.57 -1.56
N VAL A 90 -4.84 9.43 -2.34
CA VAL A 90 -4.59 10.88 -2.35
C VAL A 90 -4.90 11.51 -0.99
N ILE A 91 -6.00 11.13 -0.33
CA ILE A 91 -6.34 11.63 1.01
C ILE A 91 -5.24 11.27 2.00
N VAL A 92 -4.86 9.99 2.07
CA VAL A 92 -3.83 9.50 3.00
C VAL A 92 -2.48 10.16 2.72
N TRP A 93 -2.11 10.27 1.45
CA TRP A 93 -0.87 10.92 1.02
C TRP A 93 -0.86 12.42 1.37
N SER A 94 -1.98 13.11 1.16
CA SER A 94 -2.11 14.54 1.50
C SER A 94 -1.97 14.76 3.00
N VAL A 95 -2.60 13.92 3.83
CA VAL A 95 -2.45 13.97 5.28
C VAL A 95 -0.99 13.74 5.69
N ALA A 96 -0.29 12.81 5.05
CA ALA A 96 1.13 12.56 5.31
C ALA A 96 2.01 13.77 4.97
N ILE A 97 1.83 14.38 3.80
CA ILE A 97 2.59 15.57 3.38
C ILE A 97 2.30 16.76 4.30
N ILE A 98 1.02 17.07 4.53
CA ILE A 98 0.61 18.23 5.34
C ILE A 98 1.08 18.03 6.78
N GLY A 99 0.87 16.85 7.36
CA GLY A 99 1.32 16.53 8.70
C GLY A 99 2.83 16.62 8.85
N ASN A 100 3.59 16.17 7.85
CA ASN A 100 5.05 16.31 7.85
C ASN A 100 5.48 17.79 7.82
N GLU A 101 4.87 18.61 6.97
CA GLU A 101 5.19 20.04 6.87
C GLU A 101 4.85 20.77 8.18
N ILE A 102 3.70 20.48 8.80
CA ILE A 102 3.34 21.05 10.12
C ILE A 102 4.42 20.69 11.14
N MET A 103 4.81 19.42 11.24
CA MET A 103 5.86 18.97 12.17
C MET A 103 7.19 19.66 11.88
N TYR A 104 7.57 19.81 10.61
CA TYR A 104 8.79 20.51 10.23
C TYR A 104 8.77 21.98 10.69
N GLN A 105 7.66 22.70 10.51
CA GLN A 105 7.55 24.10 10.92
C GLN A 105 7.59 24.24 12.45
N VAL A 106 6.92 23.34 13.18
CA VAL A 106 6.93 23.33 14.66
C VAL A 106 8.35 23.11 15.21
N PHE A 107 9.12 22.20 14.60
CA PHE A 107 10.46 21.84 15.09
C PHE A 107 11.60 22.47 14.26
N LYS A 108 11.33 23.52 13.49
CA LYS A 108 12.30 24.15 12.57
C LYS A 108 13.60 24.56 13.24
N ASN A 109 13.51 25.01 14.50
CA ASN A 109 14.64 25.45 15.32
C ASN A 109 15.29 24.32 16.14
N ASN A 110 14.72 23.12 16.12
CA ASN A 110 15.15 21.99 16.95
C ASN A 110 15.05 20.67 16.16
N LYS A 111 15.92 20.54 15.14
CA LYS A 111 15.88 19.45 14.15
C LYS A 111 16.14 18.07 14.74
N GLU A 112 16.88 17.99 15.85
CA GLU A 112 17.11 16.71 16.54
C GLU A 112 15.83 16.16 17.18
N LEU A 113 15.01 17.04 17.77
CA LEU A 113 13.69 16.68 18.28
C LEU A 113 12.74 16.29 17.15
N TRP A 114 12.78 16.98 16.02
CA TRP A 114 11.99 16.64 14.85
C TRP A 114 12.23 15.19 14.39
N LEU A 115 13.50 14.79 14.22
CA LEU A 115 13.85 13.44 13.78
C LEU A 115 13.50 12.37 14.81
N SER A 116 13.57 12.70 16.10
CA SER A 116 13.31 11.76 17.20
C SER A 116 11.82 11.45 17.39
N TYR A 117 10.94 12.40 17.08
CA TYR A 117 9.49 12.29 17.30
C TYR A 117 8.67 12.13 16.02
N LEU A 118 9.30 12.13 14.83
CA LEU A 118 8.56 11.99 13.58
C LEU A 118 7.94 10.59 13.48
N PRO A 119 6.61 10.47 13.41
CA PRO A 119 5.96 9.19 13.17
C PRO A 119 6.39 8.62 11.80
N ASN A 120 6.60 7.30 11.71
CA ASN A 120 6.94 6.63 10.45
C ASN A 120 5.95 6.92 9.31
N PHE A 121 4.68 7.20 9.63
CA PHE A 121 3.70 7.59 8.61
C PHE A 121 4.03 8.95 7.97
N LEU A 122 4.61 9.87 8.75
CA LEU A 122 5.03 11.19 8.30
C LEU A 122 6.47 11.20 7.77
N SER A 123 7.18 10.06 7.78
CA SER A 123 8.54 9.97 7.25
C SER A 123 8.61 9.96 5.71
N MET A 124 7.49 10.18 5.02
CA MET A 124 7.41 10.36 3.56
C MET A 124 7.78 11.80 3.16
N SER A 125 8.84 12.34 3.75
CA SER A 125 9.25 13.73 3.59
C SER A 125 10.28 13.91 2.48
N HIS A 126 10.12 14.97 1.70
CA HIS A 126 11.12 15.53 0.78
C HIS A 126 12.43 15.97 1.46
N ARG A 127 12.49 15.94 2.81
CA ARG A 127 13.66 16.33 3.62
C ARG A 127 14.34 15.17 4.33
N GLN A 128 13.84 13.95 4.14
CA GLN A 128 14.44 12.73 4.70
C GLN A 128 14.90 11.82 3.57
N PHE A 129 15.95 11.05 3.83
CA PHE A 129 16.39 10.02 2.91
C PHE A 129 15.35 8.89 2.90
N VAL A 130 14.63 8.78 1.78
CA VAL A 130 13.80 7.61 1.49
C VAL A 130 14.49 6.86 0.36
N SER A 131 14.75 5.56 0.55
CA SER A 131 15.48 4.74 -0.43
C SER A 131 14.85 4.81 -1.83
N ILE A 132 13.53 4.88 -1.90
CA ILE A 132 12.75 5.04 -3.13
C ILE A 132 12.94 6.43 -3.78
N THR A 133 12.86 7.52 -3.01
CA THR A 133 13.00 8.87 -3.58
C THR A 133 14.40 9.09 -4.14
N TYR A 134 15.42 8.59 -3.45
CA TYR A 134 16.81 8.64 -3.92
C TYR A 134 17.01 7.88 -5.24
N ARG A 135 16.39 6.69 -5.39
CA ARG A 135 16.41 5.95 -6.66
C ARG A 135 15.76 6.76 -7.79
N PHE A 136 14.66 7.46 -7.52
CA PHE A 136 14.01 8.32 -8.52
C PHE A 136 14.81 9.57 -8.88
N GLU A 137 15.48 10.21 -7.91
CA GLU A 137 16.40 11.32 -8.17
C GLU A 137 17.49 10.92 -9.15
N HIS A 138 18.08 9.73 -8.97
CA HIS A 138 19.13 9.21 -9.84
C HIS A 138 18.61 8.85 -11.24
N ILE A 139 17.43 8.22 -11.34
CA ILE A 139 16.81 7.84 -12.62
C ILE A 139 16.40 9.08 -13.43
N LEU A 140 15.76 10.05 -12.77
CA LEU A 140 15.18 11.23 -13.43
C LEU A 140 16.18 12.39 -13.53
N LYS A 141 17.36 12.27 -12.90
CA LYS A 141 18.39 13.32 -12.82
C LYS A 141 17.84 14.65 -12.27
N ILE A 142 16.89 14.58 -11.34
CA ILE A 142 16.26 15.75 -10.72
C ILE A 142 16.96 16.02 -9.38
N ASN A 143 17.36 17.27 -9.16
CA ASN A 143 17.84 17.71 -7.85
C ASN A 143 16.65 17.98 -6.93
N SER A 144 16.28 16.99 -6.12
CA SER A 144 15.16 17.07 -5.17
C SER A 144 15.28 18.21 -4.15
N ARG A 145 16.49 18.70 -3.91
CA ARG A 145 16.74 19.83 -3.00
C ARG A 145 16.31 21.17 -3.59
N GLN A 146 16.25 21.30 -4.92
CA GLN A 146 15.87 22.55 -5.60
C GLN A 146 14.38 22.60 -5.94
N ILE A 147 13.75 21.47 -6.28
CA ILE A 147 12.30 21.41 -6.59
C ILE A 147 11.62 20.36 -5.71
N TYR A 148 11.36 20.77 -4.47
CA TYR A 148 11.03 19.88 -3.36
C TYR A 148 9.63 19.24 -3.44
N TRP A 149 8.69 19.80 -4.21
CA TRP A 149 7.34 19.25 -4.38
C TRP A 149 7.23 18.24 -5.52
N ILE A 150 8.14 18.28 -6.51
CA ILE A 150 8.06 17.41 -7.70
C ILE A 150 8.30 15.95 -7.32
N VAL A 151 9.30 15.66 -6.50
CA VAL A 151 9.66 14.28 -6.16
C VAL A 151 8.55 13.55 -5.39
N PRO A 152 7.94 14.13 -4.34
CA PRO A 152 6.76 13.54 -3.71
C PRO A 152 5.58 13.33 -4.66
N PHE A 153 5.35 14.26 -5.59
CA PHE A 153 4.25 14.14 -6.55
C PHE A 153 4.49 13.02 -7.59
N ILE A 154 5.73 12.90 -8.09
CA ILE A 154 6.11 11.80 -8.96
C ILE A 154 6.01 10.47 -8.20
N CYS A 155 6.48 10.41 -6.97
CA CYS A 155 6.38 9.21 -6.13
C CYS A 155 4.91 8.82 -5.90
N LEU A 156 4.01 9.78 -5.71
CA LEU A 156 2.57 9.51 -5.63
C LEU A 156 2.08 8.78 -6.88
N ILE A 157 2.39 9.30 -8.07
CA ILE A 157 1.96 8.71 -9.34
C ILE A 157 2.56 7.32 -9.53
N VAL A 158 3.88 7.19 -9.38
CA VAL A 158 4.58 5.94 -9.65
C VAL A 158 4.18 4.84 -8.65
N ASN A 159 4.07 5.17 -7.36
CA ASN A 159 3.62 4.19 -6.36
C ASN A 159 2.18 3.77 -6.62
N PHE A 160 1.29 4.68 -7.04
CA PHE A 160 -0.08 4.31 -7.38
C PHE A 160 -0.13 3.37 -8.60
N ILE A 161 0.64 3.67 -9.66
CA ILE A 161 0.75 2.79 -10.83
C ILE A 161 1.32 1.43 -10.44
N GLY A 162 2.40 1.40 -9.64
CA GLY A 162 3.02 0.16 -9.16
C GLY A 162 2.07 -0.68 -8.31
N ALA A 163 1.34 -0.04 -7.39
CA ALA A 163 0.30 -0.69 -6.59
C ALA A 163 -0.78 -1.32 -7.47
N TYR A 164 -1.17 -0.63 -8.54
CA TYR A 164 -2.17 -1.11 -9.47
C TYR A 164 -1.69 -2.31 -10.29
N LEU A 165 -0.45 -2.26 -10.78
CA LEU A 165 0.16 -3.38 -11.51
C LEU A 165 0.23 -4.63 -10.63
N ILE A 166 0.71 -4.49 -9.40
CA ILE A 166 0.78 -5.57 -8.42
C ILE A 166 -0.62 -6.14 -8.13
N TYR A 167 -1.61 -5.26 -7.92
CA TYR A 167 -2.99 -5.69 -7.71
C TYR A 167 -3.55 -6.45 -8.93
N GLY A 168 -3.29 -5.96 -10.14
CA GLY A 168 -3.69 -6.60 -11.39
C GLY A 168 -3.11 -8.02 -11.52
N THR A 169 -1.83 -8.21 -11.18
CA THR A 169 -1.18 -9.52 -11.18
C THR A 169 -1.87 -10.48 -10.20
N TRP A 170 -2.11 -10.07 -8.96
CA TRP A 170 -2.79 -10.91 -7.97
C TRP A 170 -4.25 -11.20 -8.34
N TRP A 171 -4.93 -10.23 -8.93
CA TRP A 171 -6.30 -10.43 -9.41
C TRP A 171 -6.34 -11.45 -10.55
N PHE A 172 -5.39 -11.41 -11.47
CA PHE A 172 -5.24 -12.40 -12.54
C PHE A 172 -4.96 -13.80 -11.99
N ILE A 173 -4.05 -13.94 -11.02
CA ILE A 173 -3.79 -15.21 -10.31
C ILE A 173 -5.08 -15.72 -9.67
N GLY A 174 -5.80 -14.86 -8.93
CA GLY A 174 -7.07 -15.20 -8.31
C GLY A 174 -8.13 -15.64 -9.32
N TRP A 175 -8.16 -15.03 -10.52
CA TRP A 175 -9.05 -15.45 -11.60
C TRP A 175 -8.73 -16.86 -12.11
N ILE A 176 -7.45 -17.19 -12.30
CA ILE A 176 -7.01 -18.55 -12.68
C ILE A 176 -7.44 -19.56 -11.62
N ILE A 177 -7.16 -19.29 -10.34
CA ILE A 177 -7.50 -20.18 -9.22
C ILE A 177 -9.01 -20.50 -9.23
N ARG A 178 -9.86 -19.47 -9.32
CA ARG A 178 -11.32 -19.65 -9.37
C ARG A 178 -11.78 -20.45 -10.58
N LYS A 179 -11.14 -20.26 -11.74
CA LYS A 179 -11.44 -21.05 -12.95
C LYS A 179 -11.09 -22.53 -12.75
N ILE A 180 -9.94 -22.83 -12.16
CA ILE A 180 -9.53 -24.20 -11.84
C ILE A 180 -10.51 -24.82 -10.84
N GLU A 181 -10.83 -24.10 -9.77
CA GLU A 181 -11.76 -24.56 -8.73
C GLU A 181 -13.16 -24.87 -9.30
N SER A 182 -13.69 -23.99 -10.16
CA SER A 182 -15.00 -24.22 -10.82
C SER A 182 -14.99 -25.49 -11.68
N LYS A 183 -13.90 -25.74 -12.43
CA LYS A 183 -13.74 -26.95 -13.24
C LYS A 183 -13.64 -28.20 -12.37
N TYR A 184 -12.92 -28.11 -11.25
CA TYR A 184 -12.80 -29.21 -10.30
C TYR A 184 -14.14 -29.56 -9.64
N ARG A 185 -14.89 -28.54 -9.18
CA ARG A 185 -16.22 -28.73 -8.57
C ARG A 185 -17.21 -29.36 -9.57
N ALA A 186 -17.22 -28.90 -10.81
CA ALA A 186 -18.05 -29.49 -11.87
C ALA A 186 -17.71 -30.97 -12.10
N ARG A 187 -16.43 -31.31 -12.25
CA ARG A 187 -15.97 -32.71 -12.43
C ARG A 187 -16.33 -33.62 -11.24
N LYS A 188 -16.28 -33.08 -10.01
CA LYS A 188 -16.65 -33.84 -8.81
C LYS A 188 -18.15 -34.13 -8.76
N GLN A 189 -18.99 -33.17 -9.15
CA GLN A 189 -20.44 -33.36 -9.23
C GLN A 189 -20.82 -34.41 -10.28
N THR A 190 -20.16 -34.43 -11.45
CA THR A 190 -20.39 -35.45 -12.48
C THR A 190 -19.93 -36.86 -12.08
N LYS A 191 -19.02 -37.00 -11.12
CA LYS A 191 -18.59 -38.30 -10.58
C LYS A 191 -19.50 -38.85 -9.47
N LEU A 192 -20.35 -38.00 -8.89
CA LEU A 192 -21.25 -38.33 -7.78
C LEU A 192 -22.71 -38.50 -8.22
N ALA A 193 -23.02 -38.13 -9.46
CA ALA A 193 -24.32 -38.33 -10.12
C ALA A 193 -24.24 -39.57 -11.02
#